data_AF-X1PUJ9-F1
#
_entry.id   AF-X1PUJ9-F1
#
_cell.length_a   1.000
_cell.length_b   1.000
_cell.length_c   1.000
_cell.angle_alpha   90.00
_cell.angle_beta   90.00
_cell.angle_gamma   90.00
#
_symmetry.space_group_name_H-M   'P 1'
#
loop_
_entity.id
_entity.type
_entity.pdbx_description
1 polymer ?
#
loop_
_entity_poly.entity_id
_entity_poly.type
_entity_poly.pdbx_seq_one_letter_code
_entity_poly.pdbx_strand_id
1 'polypeptide(L)'
;NKDYKKNKQRQWLDSTEETIFYEEILLKFLGENYKKYVLPQANISGLVPPYSNLKSFINQRVDFCIFHPRLDEKIIVEIDGEQHKNHTISDSERDESLQECGYAVIRIPVSEIIARDGYQLSILESKLFPIKEDYNNIANPPKDLIKYIYSIKFAHQIQIVILQAIQSKLLNLNDVSSWHIISDLDELYIFNKKDSLTVLKKSVEDFIELYENLCILYSVDIKEKVSQCSLLSDYNPLDNSKNVILISFSDLSVSNFSTFHVKD
;
A
#
# COMPACT_ATOMS: atom_id res chain seq x y z
N ASN A 1 -4.43 12.42 34.44
CA ASN A 1 -4.56 11.36 33.42
C ASN A 1 -3.52 11.60 32.34
N LYS A 2 -2.23 11.37 32.59
CA LYS A 2 -1.52 10.09 32.48
C LYS A 2 -1.76 9.37 31.15
N ASP A 3 -0.86 9.68 30.21
CA ASP A 3 -0.20 8.76 29.27
C ASP A 3 -1.06 7.72 28.55
N TYR A 4 -1.67 8.13 27.44
CA TYR A 4 -1.93 7.23 26.32
C TYR A 4 -0.68 7.16 25.43
N LYS A 5 0.36 6.45 25.87
CA LYS A 5 1.32 5.89 24.91
C LYS A 5 0.58 4.79 24.14
N LYS A 6 0.17 5.10 22.91
CA LYS A 6 -0.26 4.08 21.93
C LYS A 6 0.90 3.10 21.76
N ASN A 7 0.87 1.97 22.46
CA ASN A 7 1.56 0.77 21.98
C ASN A 7 0.83 0.33 20.72
N LYS A 8 1.18 0.95 19.59
CA LYS A 8 0.70 0.54 18.28
C LYS A 8 1.56 -0.65 17.83
N GLN A 9 1.46 -1.75 18.56
CA GLN A 9 2.07 -3.01 18.14
C GLN A 9 1.44 -3.34 16.79
N ARG A 10 2.23 -3.19 15.72
CA ARG A 10 1.74 -3.47 14.37
C ARG A 10 1.57 -4.98 14.27
N GLN A 11 0.36 -5.43 13.91
CA GLN A 11 0.00 -6.86 13.85
C GLN A 11 0.84 -7.69 12.85
N TRP A 12 1.77 -7.06 12.13
CA TRP A 12 2.54 -7.66 11.05
C TRP A 12 4.06 -7.69 11.30
N LEU A 13 4.53 -7.28 12.48
CA LEU A 13 5.92 -7.50 12.91
C LEU A 13 5.91 -8.54 14.04
N ASP A 14 6.83 -9.50 14.00
CA ASP A 14 6.80 -10.67 14.91
C ASP A 14 7.45 -10.37 16.26
N SER A 15 8.28 -9.33 16.35
CA SER A 15 9.10 -9.03 17.53
C SER A 15 9.15 -7.54 17.91
N THR A 16 9.61 -7.27 19.13
CA THR A 16 9.83 -5.89 19.61
C THR A 16 11.03 -5.28 18.89
N GLU A 17 12.02 -6.12 18.59
CA GLU A 17 13.24 -5.81 17.87
C GLU A 17 12.94 -5.37 16.43
N GLU A 18 12.10 -6.11 15.71
CA GLU A 18 11.59 -5.69 14.40
C GLU A 18 10.86 -4.35 14.48
N THR A 19 10.09 -4.11 15.54
CA THR A 19 9.40 -2.84 15.74
C THR A 19 10.39 -1.69 15.93
N ILE A 20 11.44 -1.88 16.75
CA ILE A 20 12.51 -0.89 16.95
C ILE A 20 13.26 -0.66 15.63
N PHE A 21 13.63 -1.72 14.93
CA PHE A 21 14.33 -1.63 13.66
C PHE A 21 13.51 -0.85 12.64
N TYR A 22 12.23 -1.20 12.49
CA TYR A 22 11.36 -0.58 11.51
C TYR A 22 10.98 0.86 11.87
N GLU A 23 10.64 1.16 13.12
CA GLU A 23 10.10 2.48 13.48
C GLU A 23 11.16 3.50 13.90
N GLU A 24 12.30 3.06 14.44
CA GLU A 24 13.36 3.96 14.93
C GLU A 24 14.59 3.94 14.03
N ILE A 25 15.16 2.75 13.77
CA ILE A 25 16.45 2.63 13.06
C ILE A 25 16.31 3.01 11.58
N LEU A 26 15.35 2.41 10.87
CA LEU A 26 15.11 2.73 9.47
C LEU A 26 14.67 4.18 9.26
N LEU A 27 13.89 4.74 10.19
CA LEU A 27 13.54 6.16 10.20
C LEU A 27 14.80 7.04 10.30
N LYS A 28 15.74 6.69 11.19
CA LYS A 28 17.01 7.41 11.34
C LYS A 28 17.89 7.30 10.08
N PHE A 29 17.95 6.13 9.46
CA PHE A 29 18.82 5.85 8.33
C PHE A 29 18.32 6.44 7.01
N LEU A 30 17.01 6.37 6.76
CA LEU A 30 16.41 6.73 5.47
C LEU A 30 15.53 8.00 5.49
N GLY A 31 15.17 8.50 6.68
CA GLY A 31 14.28 9.65 6.84
C GLY A 31 12.80 9.28 6.82
N GLU A 32 11.92 10.29 6.91
CA GLU A 32 10.47 10.09 7.17
C GLU A 32 9.73 9.23 6.14
N ASN A 33 10.23 9.20 4.90
CA ASN A 33 9.60 8.48 3.79
C ASN A 33 10.10 7.05 3.59
N TYR A 34 10.94 6.53 4.50
CA TYR A 34 11.54 5.19 4.40
C TYR A 34 10.51 4.08 4.13
N LYS A 35 9.29 4.21 4.66
CA LYS A 35 8.21 3.23 4.51
C LYS A 35 7.84 2.92 3.05
N LYS A 36 8.11 3.83 2.12
CA LYS A 36 7.87 3.64 0.68
C LYS A 36 8.82 2.64 0.04
N TYR A 37 9.98 2.45 0.66
CA TYR A 37 11.08 1.66 0.13
C TYR A 37 11.32 0.39 0.93
N VAL A 38 10.63 0.20 2.07
CA VAL A 38 10.84 -0.95 2.95
C VAL A 38 9.61 -1.86 2.92
N LEU A 39 9.81 -3.09 2.48
CA LEU A 39 8.82 -4.16 2.52
C LEU A 39 9.13 -5.11 3.69
N PRO A 40 8.35 -5.08 4.77
CA PRO A 40 8.49 -5.98 5.92
C PRO A 40 7.91 -7.36 5.62
N GLN A 41 8.46 -8.40 6.27
CA GLN A 41 7.95 -9.77 6.27
C GLN A 41 7.67 -10.31 4.86
N ALA A 42 8.60 -10.07 3.93
CA ALA A 42 8.44 -10.38 2.51
C ALA A 42 8.63 -11.89 2.25
N ASN A 43 7.71 -12.50 1.50
CA ASN A 43 7.83 -13.91 1.14
C ASN A 43 8.89 -14.12 0.07
N ILE A 44 9.78 -15.10 0.27
CA ILE A 44 10.90 -15.38 -0.65
C ILE A 44 10.39 -15.73 -2.05
N SER A 45 9.25 -16.41 -2.18
CA SER A 45 8.64 -16.73 -3.49
C SER A 45 8.37 -15.50 -4.37
N GLY A 46 8.19 -14.32 -3.78
CA GLY A 46 8.03 -13.05 -4.51
C GLY A 46 9.34 -12.34 -4.85
N LEU A 47 10.47 -12.79 -4.28
CA LEU A 47 11.79 -12.20 -4.47
C LEU A 47 12.61 -12.94 -5.53
N VAL A 48 12.31 -14.21 -5.78
CA VAL A 48 13.09 -15.09 -6.64
C VAL A 48 12.32 -15.47 -7.91
N PRO A 49 13.00 -15.76 -9.03
CA PRO A 49 12.33 -16.24 -10.23
C PRO A 49 11.55 -17.56 -9.99
N PRO A 50 10.41 -17.78 -10.68
CA PRO A 50 9.56 -18.97 -10.49
C PRO A 50 10.26 -20.31 -10.75
N TYR A 51 11.36 -20.30 -11.51
CA TYR A 51 12.13 -21.48 -11.90
C TYR A 51 13.42 -21.67 -11.09
N SER A 52 13.60 -20.92 -10.00
CA SER A 52 14.75 -21.05 -9.13
C SER A 52 14.70 -22.41 -8.39
N ASN A 53 15.85 -23.07 -8.20
CA ASN A 53 15.94 -24.40 -7.58
C ASN A 53 15.69 -24.39 -6.05
N LEU A 54 15.04 -23.34 -5.53
CA LEU A 54 14.98 -22.94 -4.12
C LEU A 54 13.85 -23.61 -3.34
N LYS A 55 13.59 -24.89 -3.66
CA LYS A 55 12.40 -25.63 -3.15
C LYS A 55 12.36 -25.74 -1.62
N SER A 56 13.51 -25.71 -0.94
CA SER A 56 13.61 -25.90 0.51
C SER A 56 13.17 -24.69 1.34
N PHE A 57 13.20 -23.47 0.79
CA PHE A 57 12.90 -22.24 1.54
C PHE A 57 11.96 -21.26 0.82
N ILE A 58 11.39 -21.63 -0.34
CA ILE A 58 10.47 -20.75 -1.09
C ILE A 58 9.22 -20.32 -0.32
N ASN A 59 8.80 -21.09 0.69
CA ASN A 59 7.66 -20.78 1.55
C ASN A 59 8.04 -19.94 2.80
N GLN A 60 9.32 -19.59 2.96
CA GLN A 60 9.78 -18.76 4.07
C GLN A 60 9.65 -17.27 3.73
N ARG A 61 9.85 -16.44 4.75
CA ARG A 61 9.87 -14.99 4.67
C ARG A 61 11.20 -14.44 5.18
N VAL A 62 11.56 -13.26 4.70
CA VAL A 62 12.65 -12.45 5.25
C VAL A 62 12.05 -11.30 6.06
N ASP A 63 12.75 -10.84 7.09
CA ASP A 63 12.20 -9.82 7.99
C ASP A 63 11.98 -8.48 7.28
N PHE A 64 12.93 -8.02 6.48
CA PHE A 64 12.78 -6.79 5.69
C PHE A 64 13.48 -6.86 4.34
N CYS A 65 12.86 -6.26 3.33
CA CYS A 65 13.51 -5.88 2.08
C CYS A 65 13.54 -4.36 1.94
N ILE A 66 14.64 -3.83 1.43
CA ILE A 66 14.83 -2.41 1.15
C ILE A 66 15.07 -2.24 -0.35
N PHE A 67 14.11 -1.63 -1.04
CA PHE A 67 14.13 -1.32 -2.46
C PHE A 67 14.10 0.19 -2.65
N HIS A 68 15.26 0.79 -2.85
CA HIS A 68 15.36 2.21 -3.14
C HIS A 68 15.87 2.42 -4.58
N PRO A 69 15.22 3.27 -5.40
CA PRO A 69 15.61 3.46 -6.81
C PRO A 69 17.05 3.95 -7.05
N ARG A 70 17.67 4.51 -6.01
CA ARG A 70 19.06 5.01 -6.03
C ARG A 70 20.08 4.02 -5.45
N LEU A 71 19.66 2.82 -5.04
CA LEU A 71 20.58 1.75 -4.67
C LEU A 71 20.83 0.86 -5.88
N ASP A 72 22.09 0.51 -6.10
CA ASP A 72 22.48 -0.45 -7.13
C ASP A 72 22.15 -1.89 -6.71
N GLU A 73 22.17 -2.18 -5.42
CA GLU A 73 21.85 -3.49 -4.83
C GLU A 73 20.52 -3.45 -4.07
N LYS A 74 19.75 -4.54 -4.14
CA LYS A 74 18.54 -4.71 -3.34
C LYS A 74 18.93 -5.31 -1.99
N ILE A 75 18.54 -4.71 -0.88
CA ILE A 75 19.01 -5.15 0.44
C ILE A 75 17.94 -5.98 1.12
N ILE A 76 18.34 -7.10 1.71
CA ILE A 76 17.53 -7.92 2.63
C ILE A 76 18.15 -7.79 4.01
N VAL A 77 17.31 -7.57 5.03
CA VAL A 77 17.72 -7.54 6.42
C VAL A 77 16.98 -8.64 7.18
N GLU A 78 17.74 -9.41 7.95
CA GLU A 78 17.25 -10.47 8.85
C GLU A 78 17.70 -10.14 10.27
N ILE A 79 16.80 -10.25 11.25
CA ILE A 79 17.11 -9.98 12.66
C ILE A 79 17.35 -11.31 13.37
N ASP A 80 18.63 -11.60 13.61
CA ASP A 80 19.04 -12.87 14.21
C ASP A 80 19.01 -12.80 15.76
N GLY A 81 18.16 -13.61 16.37
CA GLY A 81 18.22 -13.89 17.80
C GLY A 81 19.34 -14.89 18.15
N GLU A 82 19.93 -14.78 19.34
CA GLU A 82 20.99 -15.69 19.81
C GLU A 82 20.57 -17.19 19.87
N GLN A 83 19.28 -17.51 19.67
CA GLN A 83 18.72 -18.85 19.80
C GLN A 83 18.88 -19.76 18.56
N HIS A 84 19.48 -19.28 17.45
CA HIS A 84 19.56 -20.05 16.19
C HIS A 84 20.95 -20.61 15.84
N LYS A 85 21.72 -21.13 16.82
CA LYS A 85 23.00 -21.83 16.50
C LYS A 85 22.84 -23.22 15.86
N ASN A 86 21.61 -23.75 15.75
CA ASN A 86 21.36 -25.13 15.27
C ASN A 86 20.86 -25.23 13.81
N HIS A 87 20.75 -24.13 13.05
CA HIS A 87 20.23 -24.11 11.67
C HIS A 87 21.17 -23.47 10.62
N THR A 88 22.46 -23.35 10.92
CA THR A 88 23.46 -22.62 10.11
C THR A 88 23.62 -23.09 8.65
N ILE A 89 23.39 -24.37 8.34
CA ILE A 89 23.51 -24.88 6.96
C ILE A 89 22.34 -24.42 6.09
N SER A 90 21.12 -24.46 6.62
CA SER A 90 19.92 -24.01 5.89
C SER A 90 19.91 -22.50 5.67
N ASP A 91 20.53 -21.75 6.58
CA ASP A 91 20.67 -20.30 6.48
C ASP A 91 21.68 -19.89 5.41
N SER A 92 22.81 -20.58 5.30
CA SER A 92 23.84 -20.28 4.30
C SER A 92 23.37 -20.52 2.87
N GLU A 93 22.70 -21.65 2.60
CA GLU A 93 22.18 -21.96 1.26
C GLU A 93 21.12 -20.94 0.81
N ARG A 94 20.31 -20.47 1.76
CA ARG A 94 19.29 -19.45 1.54
C ARG A 94 19.92 -18.10 1.20
N ASP A 95 20.89 -17.67 1.98
CA ASP A 95 21.56 -16.39 1.79
C ASP A 95 22.32 -16.37 0.46
N GLU A 96 23.03 -17.45 0.12
CA GLU A 96 23.72 -17.61 -1.17
C GLU A 96 22.74 -17.51 -2.34
N SER A 97 21.58 -18.18 -2.24
CA SER A 97 20.56 -18.14 -3.28
C SER A 97 19.92 -16.75 -3.48
N LEU A 98 19.73 -16.00 -2.39
CA LEU A 98 19.28 -14.61 -2.47
C LEU A 98 20.38 -13.73 -3.08
N GLN A 99 21.64 -13.96 -2.73
CA GLN A 99 22.78 -13.24 -3.33
C GLN A 99 22.90 -13.50 -4.84
N GLU A 100 22.70 -14.75 -5.30
CA GLU A 100 22.66 -15.08 -6.73
C GLU A 100 21.53 -14.34 -7.47
N CYS A 101 20.44 -13.99 -6.77
CA CYS A 101 19.35 -13.18 -7.31
C CYS A 101 19.63 -11.67 -7.25
N GLY A 102 20.82 -11.25 -6.84
CA GLY A 102 21.25 -9.86 -6.75
C GLY A 102 20.85 -9.14 -5.46
N TYR A 103 20.53 -9.89 -4.39
CA TYR A 103 20.23 -9.32 -3.08
C TYR A 103 21.47 -9.28 -2.18
N ALA A 104 21.69 -8.16 -1.50
CA ALA A 104 22.64 -8.08 -0.40
C ALA A 104 21.94 -8.44 0.91
N VAL A 105 22.29 -9.59 1.49
CA VAL A 105 21.70 -10.07 2.75
C VAL A 105 22.54 -9.57 3.93
N ILE A 106 21.90 -8.88 4.88
CA ILE A 106 22.52 -8.34 6.10
C ILE A 106 21.78 -8.91 7.31
N ARG A 107 22.43 -9.82 8.03
CA ARG A 107 21.94 -10.36 9.30
C ARG A 107 22.37 -9.47 10.45
N ILE A 108 21.41 -8.91 11.20
CA ILE A 108 21.65 -8.01 12.31
C ILE A 108 21.30 -8.71 13.62
N PRO A 109 22.25 -8.91 14.54
CA PRO A 109 21.95 -9.49 15.83
C PRO A 109 20.95 -8.63 16.62
N VAL A 110 20.04 -9.29 17.34
CA VAL A 110 19.09 -8.62 18.26
C VAL A 110 19.81 -7.67 19.23
N SER A 111 21.01 -8.02 19.69
CA SER A 111 21.81 -7.18 20.57
C SER A 111 22.17 -5.82 19.95
N GLU A 112 22.46 -5.79 18.64
CA GLU A 112 22.73 -4.54 17.93
C GLU A 112 21.46 -3.68 17.80
N ILE A 113 20.30 -4.31 17.54
CA ILE A 113 19.00 -3.61 17.45
C ILE A 113 18.65 -2.94 18.78
N ILE A 114 18.82 -3.66 19.90
CA ILE A 114 18.53 -3.15 21.24
C ILE A 114 19.48 -1.99 21.59
N ALA A 115 20.78 -2.16 21.31
CA ALA A 115 21.79 -1.13 21.56
C ALA A 115 21.67 0.08 20.62
N ARG A 116 21.00 -0.09 19.47
CA ARG A 116 20.95 0.87 18.34
C ARG A 116 22.34 1.21 17.80
N ASP A 117 23.25 0.27 17.95
CA ASP A 117 24.66 0.38 17.60
C ASP A 117 25.24 -1.02 17.37
N GLY A 118 26.24 -1.13 16.50
CA GLY A 118 26.82 -2.41 16.13
C GLY A 118 27.42 -2.41 14.73
N TYR A 119 28.16 -3.48 14.43
CA TYR A 119 28.91 -3.60 13.19
C TYR A 119 27.98 -3.78 11.98
N GLN A 120 26.99 -4.66 12.10
CA GLN A 120 26.05 -4.94 11.02
C GLN A 120 25.11 -3.77 10.78
N LEU A 121 24.68 -3.09 11.86
CA LEU A 121 23.96 -1.81 11.74
C LEU A 121 24.79 -0.74 11.05
N SER A 122 26.09 -0.63 11.35
CA SER A 122 26.98 0.34 10.71
C SER A 122 27.18 0.06 9.21
N ILE A 123 27.25 -1.22 8.81
CA ILE A 123 27.27 -1.62 7.40
C ILE A 123 25.98 -1.19 6.71
N LEU A 124 24.83 -1.48 7.31
CA LEU A 124 23.54 -1.07 6.77
C LEU A 124 23.45 0.45 6.65
N GLU A 125 23.80 1.20 7.71
CA GLU A 125 23.81 2.66 7.69
C GLU A 125 24.69 3.20 6.56
N SER A 126 25.88 2.64 6.38
CA SER A 126 26.81 3.05 5.32
C SER A 126 26.25 2.82 3.92
N LYS A 127 25.55 1.71 3.69
CA LYS A 127 24.88 1.41 2.41
C LYS A 127 23.68 2.32 2.16
N LEU A 128 22.94 2.69 3.21
CA LEU A 128 21.77 3.56 3.10
C LEU A 128 22.12 5.06 3.13
N PHE A 129 23.29 5.44 3.61
CA PHE A 129 23.73 6.83 3.72
C PHE A 129 23.63 7.63 2.40
N PRO A 130 24.05 7.09 1.23
CA PRO A 130 23.98 7.85 -0.04
C PRO A 130 22.55 8.15 -0.50
N ILE A 131 21.58 7.36 -0.04
CA ILE A 131 20.18 7.47 -0.41
C ILE A 131 19.31 8.09 0.69
N LYS A 132 19.89 8.39 1.85
CA LYS A 132 19.19 9.09 2.92
C LYS A 132 18.61 10.37 2.35
N GLU A 133 17.29 10.40 2.24
CA GLU A 133 16.61 11.52 1.60
C GLU A 133 16.62 12.72 2.55
N ASP A 134 17.50 13.68 2.28
CA ASP A 134 17.33 15.04 2.79
C ASP A 134 16.37 15.76 1.82
N TYR A 135 15.06 15.64 2.09
CA TYR A 135 13.99 16.17 1.23
C TYR A 135 14.05 17.69 1.02
N ASN A 136 14.96 18.38 1.69
CA ASN A 136 15.24 19.79 1.47
C ASN A 136 15.66 20.12 0.02
N ASN A 137 15.99 19.13 -0.82
CA ASN A 137 16.45 19.33 -2.21
C ASN A 137 15.66 18.61 -3.32
N ILE A 138 14.50 18.01 -3.04
CA ILE A 138 13.66 17.55 -4.16
C ILE A 138 13.02 18.78 -4.79
N ALA A 139 13.56 19.21 -5.93
CA ALA A 139 12.93 20.16 -6.82
C ALA A 139 11.46 19.76 -6.95
N ASN A 140 10.56 20.63 -6.46
CA ASN A 140 9.11 20.39 -6.37
C ASN A 140 8.65 19.51 -7.54
N PRO A 141 8.33 18.21 -7.29
CA PRO A 141 7.93 17.33 -8.37
C PRO A 141 6.77 17.99 -9.12
N PRO A 142 6.73 17.89 -10.47
CA PRO A 142 5.71 18.57 -11.24
C PRO A 142 4.34 18.24 -10.65
N LYS A 143 3.58 19.27 -10.24
CA LYS A 143 2.28 19.08 -9.56
C LYS A 143 1.37 18.13 -10.34
N ASP A 144 1.49 18.13 -11.67
CA ASP A 144 0.72 17.27 -12.57
C ASP A 144 1.11 15.78 -12.48
N LEU A 145 2.38 15.46 -12.26
CA LEU A 145 2.82 14.07 -12.06
C LEU A 145 2.28 13.52 -10.74
N ILE A 146 2.32 14.32 -9.68
CA ILE A 146 1.73 13.95 -8.37
C ILE A 146 0.23 13.69 -8.54
N LYS A 147 -0.49 14.62 -9.17
CA LYS A 147 -1.92 14.46 -9.46
C LYS A 147 -2.18 13.19 -10.25
N TYR A 148 -1.40 12.90 -11.29
CA TYR A 148 -1.56 11.70 -12.11
C TYR A 148 -1.42 10.41 -11.29
N ILE A 149 -0.38 10.30 -10.46
CA ILE A 149 -0.17 9.14 -9.59
C ILE A 149 -1.35 8.96 -8.62
N TYR A 150 -1.78 10.05 -7.98
CA TYR A 150 -2.93 10.00 -7.08
C TYR A 150 -4.22 9.66 -7.82
N SER A 151 -4.43 10.13 -9.05
CA SER A 151 -5.61 9.78 -9.85
C SER A 151 -5.70 8.27 -10.08
N ILE A 152 -4.59 7.62 -10.42
CA ILE A 152 -4.54 6.16 -10.58
C ILE A 152 -4.80 5.46 -9.23
N LYS A 153 -4.22 5.99 -8.14
CA LYS A 153 -4.45 5.44 -6.80
C LYS A 153 -5.94 5.50 -6.43
N PHE A 154 -6.57 6.66 -6.55
CA PHE A 154 -7.96 6.79 -6.17
C PHE A 154 -8.89 6.04 -7.13
N ALA A 155 -8.54 5.96 -8.42
CA ALA A 155 -9.36 5.22 -9.38
C ALA A 155 -9.53 3.75 -9.01
N HIS A 156 -8.44 3.03 -8.74
CA HIS A 156 -8.56 1.62 -8.36
C HIS A 156 -9.26 1.44 -7.00
N GLN A 157 -9.05 2.34 -6.04
CA GLN A 157 -9.74 2.29 -4.74
C GLN A 157 -11.25 2.48 -4.91
N ILE A 158 -11.68 3.41 -5.76
CA ILE A 158 -13.09 3.62 -6.12
C ILE A 158 -13.68 2.34 -6.73
N GLN A 159 -12.97 1.73 -7.69
CA GLN A 159 -13.43 0.51 -8.37
C GLN A 159 -13.60 -0.68 -7.40
N ILE A 160 -12.67 -0.84 -6.45
CA ILE A 160 -12.77 -1.84 -5.38
C ILE A 160 -13.99 -1.57 -4.51
N VAL A 161 -14.25 -0.32 -4.13
CA VAL A 161 -15.42 0.05 -3.33
C VAL A 161 -16.72 -0.21 -4.08
N ILE A 162 -16.80 0.09 -5.38
CA ILE A 162 -17.96 -0.25 -6.22
C ILE A 162 -18.21 -1.76 -6.19
N LEU A 163 -17.16 -2.57 -6.36
CA LEU A 163 -17.25 -4.03 -6.28
C LEU A 163 -17.77 -4.50 -4.92
N GLN A 164 -17.27 -3.93 -3.82
CA GLN A 164 -17.75 -4.22 -2.46
C GLN A 164 -19.21 -3.82 -2.26
N ALA A 165 -19.64 -2.68 -2.79
CA ALA A 165 -21.01 -2.21 -2.72
C ALA A 165 -21.97 -3.11 -3.49
N ILE A 166 -21.55 -3.62 -4.65
CA ILE A 166 -22.30 -4.64 -5.41
C ILE A 166 -22.42 -5.94 -4.60
N GLN A 167 -21.31 -6.45 -4.07
CA GLN A 167 -21.30 -7.67 -3.25
C GLN A 167 -22.20 -7.55 -2.02
N SER A 168 -22.28 -6.35 -1.45
CA SER A 168 -23.13 -6.01 -0.30
C SER A 168 -24.59 -5.70 -0.68
N LYS A 169 -24.95 -5.81 -1.96
CA LYS A 169 -26.28 -5.50 -2.51
C LYS A 169 -26.73 -4.04 -2.33
N LEU A 170 -25.78 -3.14 -2.10
CA LEU A 170 -26.01 -1.69 -2.01
C LEU A 170 -26.05 -1.03 -3.40
N LEU A 171 -25.36 -1.63 -4.37
CA LEU A 171 -25.46 -1.28 -5.79
C LEU A 171 -26.00 -2.47 -6.58
N ASN A 172 -26.96 -2.21 -7.46
CA ASN A 172 -27.56 -3.24 -8.30
C ASN A 172 -26.96 -3.20 -9.72
N LEU A 173 -26.25 -4.26 -10.13
CA LEU A 173 -25.66 -4.36 -11.47
C LEU A 173 -26.69 -4.42 -12.61
N ASN A 174 -27.92 -4.85 -12.33
CA ASN A 174 -28.99 -4.89 -13.32
C ASN A 174 -29.58 -3.50 -13.61
N ASP A 175 -29.30 -2.51 -12.76
CA ASP A 175 -29.80 -1.15 -12.87
C ASP A 175 -28.71 -0.13 -12.54
N VAL A 176 -27.65 -0.09 -13.36
CA VAL A 176 -26.54 0.85 -13.18
C VAL A 176 -26.98 2.31 -13.37
N SER A 177 -28.04 2.55 -14.14
CA SER A 177 -28.62 3.89 -14.30
C SER A 177 -29.15 4.52 -13.01
N SER A 178 -29.45 3.68 -12.02
CA SER A 178 -29.90 4.14 -10.70
C SER A 178 -28.77 4.49 -9.76
N TRP A 179 -27.51 4.18 -10.12
CA TRP A 179 -26.38 4.38 -9.23
C TRP A 179 -26.11 5.86 -9.03
N HIS A 180 -25.95 6.24 -7.76
CA HIS A 180 -25.43 7.54 -7.38
C HIS A 180 -24.21 7.36 -6.49
N ILE A 181 -23.04 7.62 -7.07
CA ILE A 181 -21.76 7.50 -6.39
C ILE A 181 -21.32 8.88 -5.93
N ILE A 182 -21.21 9.06 -4.61
CA ILE A 182 -20.77 10.31 -3.99
C ILE A 182 -19.35 10.10 -3.46
N SER A 183 -18.49 11.12 -3.56
CA SER A 183 -17.18 11.10 -2.92
C SER A 183 -16.82 12.45 -2.30
N ASP A 184 -16.04 12.41 -1.22
CA ASP A 184 -15.40 13.55 -0.56
C ASP A 184 -13.96 13.80 -1.07
N LEU A 185 -13.62 13.30 -2.27
CA LEU A 185 -12.26 13.35 -2.80
C LEU A 185 -11.68 14.78 -2.89
N ASP A 186 -12.51 15.79 -3.06
CA ASP A 186 -12.12 17.20 -3.04
C ASP A 186 -11.70 17.72 -1.66
N GLU A 187 -12.12 17.06 -0.58
CA GLU A 187 -11.70 17.37 0.80
C GLU A 187 -10.25 16.95 1.11
N LEU A 188 -9.61 16.18 0.22
CA LEU A 188 -8.19 15.85 0.37
C LEU A 188 -7.26 16.98 -0.08
N TYR A 189 -7.78 18.01 -0.75
CA TYR A 189 -7.03 19.15 -1.30
C TYR A 189 -5.89 18.78 -2.28
N ILE A 190 -5.83 17.52 -2.74
CA ILE A 190 -4.91 17.04 -3.79
C ILE A 190 -5.37 17.55 -5.18
N PHE A 191 -6.69 17.61 -5.36
CA PHE A 191 -7.36 18.01 -6.59
C PHE A 191 -8.26 19.22 -6.33
N ASN A 192 -8.53 20.01 -7.37
CA ASN A 192 -9.66 20.93 -7.33
C ASN A 192 -10.97 20.13 -7.57
N LYS A 193 -12.14 20.73 -7.28
CA LYS A 193 -13.44 20.08 -7.48
C LYS A 193 -13.63 19.47 -8.88
N LYS A 194 -13.21 20.18 -9.94
CA LYS A 194 -13.34 19.68 -11.32
C LYS A 194 -12.50 18.43 -11.54
N ASP A 195 -11.25 18.44 -11.09
CA ASP A 195 -10.32 17.31 -11.16
C ASP A 195 -10.86 16.13 -10.34
N SER A 196 -11.31 16.36 -9.09
CA SER A 196 -11.91 15.33 -8.22
C SER A 196 -13.11 14.66 -8.87
N LEU A 197 -14.05 15.45 -9.41
CA LEU A 197 -15.23 14.91 -10.09
C LEU A 197 -14.84 14.14 -11.36
N THR A 198 -13.79 14.58 -12.07
CA THR A 198 -13.28 13.89 -13.25
C THR A 198 -12.70 12.53 -12.88
N VAL A 199 -11.88 12.45 -11.83
CA VAL A 199 -11.34 11.18 -11.31
C VAL A 199 -12.48 10.24 -10.94
N LEU A 200 -13.45 10.71 -10.15
CA LEU A 200 -14.61 9.89 -9.75
C LEU A 200 -15.37 9.34 -10.96
N LYS A 201 -15.78 10.21 -11.88
CA LYS A 201 -16.54 9.82 -13.08
C LYS A 201 -15.76 8.83 -13.93
N LYS A 202 -14.49 9.12 -14.24
CA LYS A 202 -13.67 8.23 -15.08
C LYS A 202 -13.45 6.87 -14.44
N SER A 203 -13.31 6.81 -13.12
CA SER A 203 -13.14 5.54 -12.39
C SER A 203 -14.41 4.68 -12.46
N VAL A 204 -15.58 5.32 -12.36
CA VAL A 204 -16.89 4.65 -12.48
C VAL A 204 -17.14 4.21 -13.94
N GLU A 205 -16.86 5.07 -14.90
CA GLU A 205 -16.96 4.77 -16.34
C GLU A 205 -16.08 3.57 -16.73
N ASP A 206 -14.81 3.56 -16.31
CA ASP A 206 -13.86 2.46 -16.57
C ASP A 206 -14.31 1.14 -15.93
N PHE A 207 -14.90 1.18 -14.72
CA PHE A 207 -15.51 0.00 -14.10
C PHE A 207 -16.70 -0.54 -14.91
N ILE A 208 -17.57 0.37 -15.36
CA ILE A 208 -18.74 0.01 -16.16
C ILE A 208 -18.28 -0.61 -17.48
N GLU A 209 -17.32 -0.01 -18.17
CA GLU A 209 -16.72 -0.54 -19.40
C GLU A 209 -16.17 -1.96 -19.19
N LEU A 210 -15.43 -2.20 -18.10
CA LEU A 210 -14.95 -3.54 -17.76
C LEU A 210 -16.11 -4.53 -17.57
N TYR A 211 -17.15 -4.14 -16.84
CA TYR A 211 -18.33 -4.97 -16.64
C TYR A 211 -19.06 -5.27 -17.97
N GLU A 212 -19.18 -4.27 -18.85
CA GLU A 212 -19.80 -4.44 -20.16
C GLU A 212 -19.01 -5.43 -21.04
N ASN A 213 -17.69 -5.30 -21.05
CA ASN A 213 -16.80 -6.22 -21.74
C ASN A 213 -16.95 -7.66 -21.20
N LEU A 214 -17.11 -7.84 -19.88
CA LEU A 214 -17.40 -9.14 -19.30
C LEU A 214 -18.78 -9.68 -19.72
N CYS A 215 -19.81 -8.84 -19.72
CA CYS A 215 -21.13 -9.24 -20.18
C CYS A 215 -21.12 -9.69 -21.65
N ILE A 216 -20.44 -8.95 -22.52
CA ILE A 216 -20.24 -9.33 -23.93
C ILE A 216 -19.55 -10.69 -24.03
N LEU A 217 -18.46 -10.88 -23.27
CA LEU A 217 -17.71 -12.14 -23.26
C LEU A 217 -18.59 -13.34 -22.86
N TYR A 218 -19.49 -13.15 -21.90
CA TYR A 218 -20.39 -14.19 -21.40
C TYR A 218 -21.77 -14.20 -22.06
N SER A 219 -21.98 -13.45 -23.15
CA SER A 219 -23.27 -13.37 -23.87
C SER A 219 -24.45 -12.96 -22.98
N VAL A 220 -24.21 -12.03 -22.06
CA VAL A 220 -25.22 -11.44 -21.18
C VAL A 220 -25.69 -10.13 -21.79
N ASP A 221 -26.98 -10.03 -22.07
CA ASP A 221 -27.60 -8.79 -22.57
C ASP A 221 -27.57 -7.69 -21.49
N ILE A 222 -27.10 -6.52 -21.89
CA ILE A 222 -27.01 -5.33 -21.05
C ILE A 222 -27.74 -4.16 -21.71
N LYS A 223 -28.42 -3.36 -20.91
CA LYS A 223 -28.98 -2.07 -21.34
C LYS A 223 -27.91 -0.99 -21.28
N GLU A 224 -28.12 0.13 -21.95
CA GLU A 224 -27.29 1.33 -21.83
C GLU A 224 -27.33 1.86 -20.39
N LYS A 225 -26.17 2.24 -19.85
CA LYS A 225 -25.97 2.51 -18.42
C LYS A 225 -25.32 3.87 -18.23
N VAL A 226 -26.02 4.79 -17.58
CA VAL A 226 -25.46 6.09 -17.17
C VAL A 226 -25.59 6.23 -15.67
N SER A 227 -24.47 6.12 -14.95
CA SER A 227 -24.44 6.37 -13.51
C SER A 227 -24.33 7.87 -13.21
N GLN A 228 -24.78 8.26 -12.02
CA GLN A 228 -24.63 9.62 -11.51
C GLN A 228 -23.45 9.67 -10.54
N CYS A 229 -22.60 10.67 -10.71
CA CYS A 229 -21.45 10.93 -9.83
C CYS A 229 -21.52 12.35 -9.31
N SER A 230 -21.31 12.54 -8.01
CA SER A 230 -21.31 13.85 -7.36
C SER A 230 -20.22 13.95 -6.30
N LEU A 231 -19.76 15.17 -6.04
CA LEU A 231 -18.93 15.44 -4.88
C LEU A 231 -19.82 15.71 -3.67
N LEU A 232 -19.39 15.27 -2.49
CA LEU A 232 -20.13 15.49 -1.26
C LEU A 232 -20.34 16.98 -0.99
N SER A 233 -19.34 17.81 -1.30
CA SER A 233 -19.39 19.27 -1.13
C SER A 233 -20.45 19.97 -2.00
N ASP A 234 -20.93 19.32 -3.06
CA ASP A 234 -21.94 19.84 -3.98
C ASP A 234 -23.28 19.06 -3.87
N TYR A 235 -23.35 18.06 -2.98
CA TYR A 235 -24.50 17.18 -2.87
C TYR A 235 -25.60 17.78 -1.97
N ASN A 236 -26.83 17.79 -2.45
CA ASN A 236 -27.99 18.26 -1.69
C ASN A 236 -28.66 17.10 -0.92
N PRO A 237 -28.72 17.10 0.42
CA PRO A 237 -29.28 16.03 1.25
C PRO A 237 -30.75 15.67 0.99
N LEU A 238 -31.47 16.45 0.18
CA LEU A 238 -32.86 16.23 -0.19
C LEU A 238 -33.03 15.24 -1.36
N ASP A 239 -31.97 14.83 -2.04
CA ASP A 239 -32.00 13.83 -3.11
C ASP A 239 -32.15 12.41 -2.54
N ASN A 240 -33.40 11.96 -2.35
CA ASN A 240 -33.74 10.60 -1.92
C ASN A 240 -33.53 9.55 -3.03
N SER A 241 -32.31 9.42 -3.54
CA SER A 241 -31.93 8.34 -4.44
C SER A 241 -31.84 7.01 -3.66
N LYS A 242 -32.40 5.93 -4.21
CA LYS A 242 -32.47 4.61 -3.53
C LYS A 242 -31.15 3.82 -3.58
N ASN A 243 -30.21 4.20 -4.44
CA ASN A 243 -28.95 3.48 -4.68
C ASN A 243 -27.76 4.45 -4.58
N VAL A 244 -27.67 5.13 -3.43
CA VAL A 244 -26.60 6.07 -3.10
C VAL A 244 -25.57 5.40 -2.22
N ILE A 245 -24.30 5.52 -2.59
CA ILE A 245 -23.17 5.23 -1.70
C ILE A 245 -22.26 6.45 -1.58
N LEU A 246 -21.63 6.58 -0.42
CA LEU A 246 -20.55 7.54 -0.18
C LEU A 246 -19.22 6.79 -0.12
N ILE A 247 -18.27 7.18 -0.96
CA ILE A 247 -16.88 6.75 -0.89
C ILE A 247 -16.10 7.84 -0.16
N SER A 248 -15.75 7.58 1.11
CA SER A 248 -15.03 8.53 1.94
C SER A 248 -13.55 8.20 2.02
N PHE A 249 -12.73 9.16 1.60
CA PHE A 249 -11.28 9.17 1.76
C PHE A 249 -10.82 10.00 2.95
N SER A 250 -11.71 10.84 3.50
CA SER A 250 -11.41 11.72 4.63
C SER A 250 -12.03 11.26 5.96
N ASP A 251 -12.49 10.01 6.02
CA ASP A 251 -13.20 9.41 7.15
C ASP A 251 -14.48 10.14 7.58
N LEU A 252 -15.10 10.88 6.65
CA LEU A 252 -16.41 11.49 6.84
C LEU A 252 -17.52 10.43 6.74
N SER A 253 -18.51 10.54 7.61
CA SER A 253 -19.73 9.73 7.55
C SER A 253 -20.95 10.63 7.46
N VAL A 254 -21.89 10.25 6.59
CA VAL A 254 -23.18 10.93 6.45
C VAL A 254 -24.27 9.92 6.75
N SER A 255 -25.16 10.23 7.69
CA SER A 255 -26.21 9.32 8.19
C SER A 255 -27.17 8.82 7.12
N ASN A 256 -27.27 9.53 6.00
CA ASN A 256 -28.27 9.28 4.97
C ASN A 256 -27.80 8.25 3.93
N PHE A 257 -26.52 7.85 3.94
CA PHE A 257 -25.94 6.98 2.92
C PHE A 257 -25.10 5.86 3.52
N SER A 258 -25.06 4.73 2.82
CA SER A 258 -24.06 3.70 3.13
C SER A 258 -22.68 4.24 2.77
N THR A 259 -21.80 4.34 3.77
CA THR A 259 -20.48 4.94 3.64
C THR A 259 -19.40 3.87 3.64
N PHE A 260 -18.51 3.93 2.65
CA PHE A 260 -17.31 3.11 2.55
C PHE A 260 -16.10 3.97 2.88
N HIS A 261 -15.40 3.59 3.95
CA HIS A 261 -14.18 4.27 4.39
C HIS A 261 -12.97 3.65 3.71
N VAL A 262 -12.31 4.42 2.83
CA VAL A 262 -11.08 4.01 2.16
C VAL A 262 -9.91 4.34 3.09
N LYS A 263 -9.21 3.31 3.55
CA LYS A 263 -7.99 3.46 4.35
C LYS A 263 -6.76 3.49 3.46
N ASP A 264 -5.81 4.34 3.83
CA ASP A 264 -4.44 4.34 3.29
C ASP A 264 -3.63 3.10 3.70
#